data_AF-A0A2Z6R9H2-F1
#
_entry.id   AF-A0A2Z6R9H2-F1
#
_cell.length_a   1.000
_cell.length_b   1.000
_cell.length_c   1.000
_cell.angle_alpha   90.00
_cell.angle_beta   90.00
_cell.angle_gamma   90.00
#
_symmetry.space_group_name_H-M   'P 1'
#
loop_
_entity.id
_entity.type
_entity.pdbx_description
1 polymer ?
#
loop_
_entity_poly.entity_id
_entity_poly.type
_entity_poly.pdbx_seq_one_letter_code
_entity_poly.pdbx_strand_id
1 'polypeptide(L)'
;MPFLTLTAVFLFIGPWSSVNHRDRYHVVKSQTDELSARVTRIVNDLHTKNNTPEIDSKLTAEINTKITNELSARLSEINSTFTAELDRINNDLNNKLNEEVNAGFGKINTELNGKLTAEAEKNEARDDDFTKKAQKILNDITTKVNNIGEACRNEFSRINVVIEDLQNKINQHYAVVQRSDFDQQSVSNESEVNSTNESETNSSSSSSGSSGSSQKFANIISVIREQFRDIFDRVKGANDYTLDQMCGIVSVDILSRLGMGVIGKDTIKGFYHGENINSKNLEKIGAWIDHTHLHRY
;
A
#
# COMPACT_ATOMS: atom_id res chain seq x y z
N MET A 1 -47.02 -35.59 -144.77
CA MET A 1 -46.63 -36.30 -143.53
C MET A 1 -45.30 -35.75 -142.96
N PRO A 2 -45.27 -34.61 -142.24
CA PRO A 2 -44.03 -34.14 -141.60
C PRO A 2 -44.07 -34.15 -140.05
N PHE A 3 -45.24 -34.41 -139.43
CA PHE A 3 -45.39 -34.31 -137.97
C PHE A 3 -44.79 -35.50 -137.20
N LEU A 4 -44.72 -36.70 -137.80
CA LEU A 4 -44.15 -37.88 -137.14
C LEU A 4 -42.61 -37.88 -137.09
N THR A 5 -41.93 -37.29 -138.07
CA THR A 5 -40.46 -37.22 -138.09
C THR A 5 -39.90 -36.15 -137.16
N LEU A 6 -40.59 -35.02 -136.98
CA LEU A 6 -40.18 -33.99 -136.03
C LEU A 6 -40.33 -34.45 -134.57
N THR A 7 -41.35 -35.26 -134.28
CA THR A 7 -41.59 -35.83 -132.94
C THR A 7 -40.51 -36.86 -132.55
N ALA A 8 -40.01 -37.65 -133.51
CA ALA A 8 -38.92 -38.61 -133.27
C ALA A 8 -37.56 -37.92 -132.99
N VAL A 9 -37.27 -36.78 -133.63
CA VAL A 9 -36.04 -36.02 -133.40
C VAL A 9 -36.03 -35.36 -132.01
N PHE A 10 -37.17 -34.83 -131.54
CA PHE A 10 -37.28 -34.31 -130.18
C PHE A 10 -37.19 -35.40 -129.10
N LEU A 11 -37.67 -36.62 -129.38
CA LEU A 11 -37.51 -37.78 -128.49
C LEU A 11 -36.07 -38.31 -128.42
N PHE A 12 -35.22 -38.07 -129.43
CA PHE A 12 -33.82 -38.51 -129.41
C PHE A 12 -32.84 -37.45 -128.86
N ILE A 13 -33.09 -36.16 -129.09
CA ILE A 13 -32.22 -35.07 -128.61
C ILE A 13 -32.56 -34.66 -127.17
N GLY A 14 -33.82 -34.81 -126.76
CA GLY A 14 -34.29 -34.54 -125.40
C GLY A 14 -33.48 -35.31 -124.34
N PRO A 15 -33.33 -36.64 -124.44
CA PRO A 15 -32.53 -37.42 -123.49
C PRO A 15 -31.05 -37.04 -123.48
N TRP A 16 -30.42 -36.78 -124.63
CA TRP A 16 -28.97 -36.47 -124.69
C TRP A 16 -28.64 -35.08 -124.11
N SER A 17 -29.51 -34.10 -124.33
CA SER A 17 -29.40 -32.76 -123.72
C SER A 17 -29.68 -32.81 -122.22
N SER A 18 -30.58 -33.71 -121.77
CA SER A 18 -30.93 -33.93 -120.37
C SER A 18 -29.82 -34.63 -119.58
N VAL A 19 -29.15 -35.62 -120.16
CA VAL A 19 -28.05 -36.37 -119.52
C VAL A 19 -26.84 -35.45 -119.28
N ASN A 20 -26.45 -34.66 -120.29
CA ASN A 20 -25.30 -33.76 -120.18
C ASN A 20 -25.56 -32.50 -119.32
N HIS A 21 -26.84 -32.16 -119.06
CA HIS A 21 -27.22 -31.15 -118.06
C HIS A 21 -27.28 -31.75 -116.65
N ARG A 22 -27.73 -32.99 -116.51
CA ARG A 22 -27.80 -33.71 -115.23
C ARG A 22 -26.41 -33.90 -114.64
N ASP A 23 -25.43 -34.32 -115.42
CA ASP A 23 -24.06 -34.54 -114.91
C ASP A 23 -23.36 -33.24 -114.49
N ARG A 24 -23.52 -32.16 -115.28
CA ARG A 24 -23.00 -30.83 -114.91
C ARG A 24 -23.71 -30.24 -113.70
N TYR A 25 -25.01 -30.46 -113.56
CA TYR A 25 -25.76 -30.09 -112.37
C TYR A 25 -25.23 -30.81 -111.13
N HIS A 26 -24.96 -32.12 -111.20
CA HIS A 26 -24.41 -32.87 -110.08
C HIS A 26 -23.01 -32.39 -109.66
N VAL A 27 -22.13 -32.06 -110.62
CA VAL A 27 -20.78 -31.52 -110.32
C VAL A 27 -20.86 -30.14 -109.66
N VAL A 28 -21.64 -29.22 -110.23
CA VAL A 28 -21.80 -27.87 -109.68
C VAL A 28 -22.48 -27.92 -108.31
N LYS A 29 -23.48 -28.78 -108.13
CA LYS A 29 -24.15 -28.99 -106.85
C LYS A 29 -23.20 -29.56 -105.81
N SER A 30 -22.39 -30.56 -106.15
CA SER A 30 -21.38 -31.14 -105.26
C SER A 30 -20.33 -30.12 -104.81
N GLN A 31 -19.81 -29.30 -105.73
CA GLN A 31 -18.87 -28.22 -105.39
C GLN A 31 -19.51 -27.14 -104.51
N THR A 32 -20.78 -26.81 -104.77
CA THR A 32 -21.54 -25.84 -103.98
C THR A 32 -21.77 -26.36 -102.55
N ASP A 33 -22.11 -27.64 -102.41
CA ASP A 33 -22.33 -28.27 -101.10
C ASP A 33 -21.01 -28.38 -100.31
N GLU A 34 -19.90 -28.71 -100.98
CA GLU A 34 -18.56 -28.71 -100.37
C GLU A 34 -18.15 -27.30 -99.92
N LEU A 35 -18.34 -26.29 -100.77
CA LEU A 35 -18.05 -24.90 -100.43
C LEU A 35 -18.91 -24.41 -99.26
N SER A 36 -20.21 -24.74 -99.27
CA SER A 36 -21.13 -24.44 -98.18
C SER A 36 -20.70 -25.07 -96.86
N ALA A 37 -20.26 -26.33 -96.89
CA ALA A 37 -19.71 -27.01 -95.72
C ALA A 37 -18.42 -26.35 -95.20
N ARG A 38 -17.51 -25.97 -96.12
CA ARG A 38 -16.27 -25.25 -95.76
C ARG A 38 -16.56 -23.87 -95.16
N VAL A 39 -17.47 -23.11 -95.75
CA VAL A 39 -17.89 -21.79 -95.23
C VAL A 39 -18.53 -21.94 -93.86
N THR A 40 -19.43 -22.91 -93.67
CA THR A 40 -20.07 -23.18 -92.38
C THR A 40 -19.04 -23.55 -91.32
N ARG A 41 -18.05 -24.38 -91.67
CA ARG A 41 -16.96 -24.73 -90.75
C ARG A 41 -16.11 -23.51 -90.39
N ILE A 42 -15.74 -22.67 -91.35
CA ILE A 42 -14.96 -21.44 -91.10
C ILE A 42 -15.75 -20.49 -90.19
N VAL A 43 -17.04 -20.29 -90.46
CA VAL A 43 -17.91 -19.44 -89.64
C VAL A 43 -18.00 -19.96 -88.20
N ASN A 44 -18.13 -21.27 -88.01
CA ASN A 44 -18.16 -21.88 -86.68
C ASN A 44 -16.80 -21.80 -85.95
N ASP A 45 -15.69 -22.04 -86.66
CA ASP A 45 -14.33 -21.89 -86.14
C ASP A 45 -14.04 -20.42 -85.74
N LEU A 46 -14.57 -19.45 -86.49
CA LEU A 46 -14.47 -18.03 -86.16
C LEU A 46 -15.37 -17.65 -84.98
N HIS A 47 -16.61 -18.15 -84.94
CA HIS A 47 -17.54 -17.87 -83.84
C HIS A 47 -17.01 -18.39 -82.49
N THR A 48 -16.41 -19.57 -82.48
CA THR A 48 -15.78 -20.15 -81.28
C THR A 48 -14.49 -19.40 -80.86
N LYS A 49 -13.73 -18.88 -81.82
CA LYS A 49 -12.53 -18.04 -81.56
C LYS A 49 -12.82 -16.58 -81.21
N ASN A 50 -13.99 -16.05 -81.55
CA ASN A 50 -14.36 -14.66 -81.27
C ASN A 50 -15.17 -14.51 -79.97
N ASN A 51 -15.81 -15.60 -79.50
CA ASN A 51 -16.51 -15.65 -78.21
C ASN A 51 -15.64 -16.32 -77.12
N THR A 52 -14.32 -16.23 -77.20
CA THR A 52 -13.44 -17.10 -76.40
C THR A 52 -13.37 -16.66 -74.93
N PRO A 53 -13.86 -17.47 -73.98
CA PRO A 53 -13.76 -17.21 -72.53
C PRO A 53 -12.32 -17.17 -71.99
N GLU A 54 -11.34 -17.56 -72.80
CA GLU A 54 -9.91 -17.51 -72.48
C GLU A 54 -9.36 -16.07 -72.38
N ILE A 55 -9.80 -15.15 -73.25
CA ILE A 55 -9.36 -13.75 -73.19
C ILE A 55 -9.99 -13.07 -71.96
N ASP A 56 -11.29 -13.29 -71.74
CA ASP A 56 -12.00 -12.72 -70.60
C ASP A 56 -11.46 -13.24 -69.27
N SER A 57 -11.19 -14.55 -69.16
CA SER A 57 -10.63 -15.14 -67.94
C SER A 57 -9.20 -14.67 -67.67
N LYS A 58 -8.34 -14.55 -68.69
CA LYS A 58 -6.97 -14.05 -68.53
C LYS A 58 -6.95 -12.58 -68.10
N LEU A 59 -7.75 -11.73 -68.75
CA LEU A 59 -7.87 -10.32 -68.39
C LEU A 59 -8.44 -10.16 -66.97
N THR A 60 -9.47 -10.93 -66.62
CA THR A 60 -10.06 -10.93 -65.28
C THR A 60 -9.05 -11.34 -64.22
N ALA A 61 -8.27 -12.39 -64.46
CA ALA A 61 -7.23 -12.83 -63.53
C ALA A 61 -6.15 -11.76 -63.35
N GLU A 62 -5.66 -11.17 -64.43
CA GLU A 62 -4.64 -10.12 -64.38
C GLU A 62 -5.12 -8.87 -63.63
N ILE A 63 -6.34 -8.40 -63.92
CA ILE A 63 -6.97 -7.28 -63.23
C ILE A 63 -7.13 -7.60 -61.74
N ASN A 64 -7.67 -8.77 -61.40
CA ASN A 64 -7.87 -9.17 -60.00
C ASN A 64 -6.55 -9.23 -59.24
N THR A 65 -5.51 -9.86 -59.81
CA THR A 65 -4.18 -9.90 -59.18
C THR A 65 -3.60 -8.50 -58.99
N LYS A 66 -3.71 -7.61 -60.00
CA LYS A 66 -3.21 -6.24 -59.89
C LYS A 66 -3.96 -5.44 -58.82
N ILE A 67 -5.28 -5.54 -58.77
CA ILE A 67 -6.13 -4.89 -57.76
C ILE A 67 -5.79 -5.43 -56.37
N THR A 68 -5.73 -6.75 -56.19
CA THR A 68 -5.40 -7.36 -54.90
C THR A 68 -4.03 -6.92 -54.41
N ASN A 69 -3.00 -6.97 -55.26
CA ASN A 69 -1.65 -6.57 -54.87
C ASN A 69 -1.57 -5.09 -54.49
N GLU A 70 -2.18 -4.20 -55.29
CA GLU A 70 -2.23 -2.75 -55.02
C GLU A 70 -2.98 -2.45 -53.72
N LEU A 71 -4.14 -3.08 -53.50
CA LEU A 71 -4.92 -2.92 -52.26
C LEU A 71 -4.17 -3.44 -51.05
N SER A 72 -3.51 -4.61 -51.15
CA SER A 72 -2.69 -5.15 -50.07
C SER A 72 -1.51 -4.25 -49.74
N ALA A 73 -0.83 -3.69 -50.74
CA ALA A 73 0.27 -2.75 -50.54
C ALA A 73 -0.20 -1.48 -49.83
N ARG A 74 -1.29 -0.86 -50.30
CA ARG A 74 -1.87 0.34 -49.67
C ARG A 74 -2.35 0.08 -48.25
N LEU A 75 -2.99 -1.07 -48.01
CA LEU A 75 -3.45 -1.45 -46.67
C LEU A 75 -2.27 -1.67 -45.72
N SER A 76 -1.17 -2.26 -46.21
CA SER A 76 0.06 -2.41 -45.42
C SER A 76 0.71 -1.07 -45.09
N GLU A 77 0.73 -0.12 -46.04
CA GLU A 77 1.28 1.22 -45.84
C GLU A 77 0.45 2.01 -44.82
N ILE A 78 -0.88 1.97 -44.93
CA ILE A 78 -1.82 2.56 -43.98
C ILE A 78 -1.59 1.98 -42.58
N ASN A 79 -1.52 0.65 -42.46
CA ASN A 79 -1.30 0.00 -41.18
C ASN A 79 0.04 0.40 -40.57
N SER A 80 1.12 0.42 -41.35
CA SER A 80 2.44 0.82 -40.88
C SER A 80 2.45 2.28 -40.41
N THR A 81 1.79 3.18 -41.15
CA THR A 81 1.69 4.60 -40.79
C THR A 81 0.90 4.78 -39.50
N PHE A 82 -0.25 4.11 -39.39
CA PHE A 82 -1.09 4.19 -38.21
C PHE A 82 -0.39 3.65 -36.96
N THR A 83 0.31 2.52 -37.06
CA THR A 83 1.12 1.97 -35.96
C THR A 83 2.21 2.97 -35.53
N ALA A 84 2.94 3.56 -36.48
CA ALA A 84 3.98 4.54 -36.16
C ALA A 84 3.41 5.80 -35.49
N GLU A 85 2.25 6.30 -35.93
CA GLU A 85 1.59 7.43 -35.29
C GLU A 85 1.10 7.11 -33.87
N LEU A 86 0.53 5.93 -33.66
CA LEU A 86 0.12 5.47 -32.33
C LEU A 86 1.30 5.38 -31.37
N ASP A 87 2.42 4.81 -31.80
CA ASP A 87 3.63 4.72 -30.99
C ASP A 87 4.16 6.11 -30.62
N ARG A 88 4.15 7.04 -31.58
CA ARG A 88 4.57 8.43 -31.33
C ARG A 88 3.65 9.12 -30.32
N ILE A 89 2.34 8.98 -30.47
CA ILE A 89 1.35 9.57 -29.55
C ILE A 89 1.51 8.99 -28.15
N ASN A 90 1.65 7.66 -28.04
CA ASN A 90 1.84 6.99 -26.76
C ASN A 90 3.10 7.49 -26.03
N ASN A 91 4.20 7.64 -26.76
CA ASN A 91 5.45 8.16 -26.19
C ASN A 91 5.33 9.63 -25.76
N ASP A 92 4.70 10.49 -26.57
CA ASP A 92 4.48 11.90 -26.22
C ASP A 92 3.60 12.06 -24.98
N LEU A 93 2.50 11.30 -24.91
CA LEU A 93 1.60 11.32 -23.74
C LEU A 93 2.30 10.81 -22.49
N ASN A 94 3.04 9.71 -22.57
CA ASN A 94 3.77 9.18 -21.41
C ASN A 94 4.83 10.15 -20.90
N ASN A 95 5.55 10.82 -21.80
CA ASN A 95 6.54 11.82 -21.42
C ASN A 95 5.89 13.04 -20.75
N LYS A 96 4.85 13.61 -21.36
CA LYS A 96 4.11 14.74 -20.79
C LYS A 96 3.52 14.43 -19.42
N LEU A 97 2.89 13.26 -19.30
CA LEU A 97 2.32 12.80 -18.03
C LEU A 97 3.42 12.66 -16.96
N ASN A 98 4.55 12.05 -17.31
CA ASN A 98 5.66 11.89 -16.38
C ASN A 98 6.25 13.24 -15.94
N GLU A 99 6.43 14.19 -16.86
CA GLU A 99 6.91 15.54 -16.54
C GLU A 99 5.94 16.27 -15.60
N GLU A 100 4.65 16.27 -15.92
CA GLU A 100 3.62 16.96 -15.14
C GLU A 100 3.46 16.37 -13.74
N VAL A 101 3.42 15.04 -13.63
CA VAL A 101 3.33 14.32 -12.36
C VAL A 101 4.56 14.60 -11.49
N ASN A 102 5.77 14.52 -12.05
CA ASN A 102 7.00 14.78 -11.30
C ASN A 102 7.10 16.24 -10.85
N ALA A 103 6.69 17.20 -11.69
CA ALA A 103 6.61 18.60 -11.31
C ALA A 103 5.60 18.83 -10.17
N GLY A 104 4.44 18.17 -10.24
CA GLY A 104 3.42 18.19 -9.19
C GLY A 104 3.94 17.66 -7.86
N PHE A 105 4.59 16.50 -7.85
CA PHE A 105 5.24 15.93 -6.66
C PHE A 105 6.33 16.84 -6.09
N GLY A 106 7.16 17.44 -6.94
CA GLY A 106 8.20 18.39 -6.53
C GLY A 106 7.63 19.61 -5.80
N LYS A 107 6.53 20.16 -6.31
CA LYS A 107 5.83 21.29 -5.68
C LYS A 107 5.26 20.91 -4.31
N ILE A 108 4.57 19.77 -4.22
CA ILE A 108 4.00 19.26 -2.96
C ILE A 108 5.10 19.04 -1.92
N ASN A 109 6.20 18.41 -2.31
CA ASN A 109 7.33 18.15 -1.41
C ASN A 109 7.94 19.45 -0.88
N THR A 110 8.12 20.44 -1.75
CA THR A 110 8.65 21.76 -1.36
C THR A 110 7.71 22.46 -0.38
N GLU A 111 6.39 22.43 -0.64
CA GLU A 111 5.39 23.05 0.22
C GLU A 111 5.30 22.37 1.60
N LEU A 112 5.27 21.05 1.64
CA LEU A 112 5.22 20.28 2.88
C LEU A 112 6.47 20.49 3.73
N ASN A 113 7.65 20.44 3.12
CA ASN A 113 8.91 20.68 3.83
C ASN A 113 8.95 22.11 4.39
N GLY A 114 8.54 23.12 3.61
CA GLY A 114 8.45 24.49 4.10
C GLY A 114 7.49 24.64 5.30
N LYS A 115 6.32 24.01 5.25
CA LYS A 115 5.35 24.01 6.37
C LYS A 115 5.90 23.31 7.60
N LEU A 116 6.54 22.15 7.43
CA LEU A 116 7.11 21.38 8.53
C LEU A 116 8.26 22.13 9.21
N THR A 117 9.16 22.74 8.43
CA THR A 117 10.25 23.57 8.96
C THR A 117 9.71 24.76 9.76
N ALA A 118 8.73 25.48 9.22
CA ALA A 118 8.14 26.62 9.93
C ALA A 118 7.44 26.21 11.23
N GLU A 119 6.80 25.04 11.27
CA GLU A 119 6.17 24.55 12.50
C GLU A 119 7.20 24.07 13.53
N ALA A 120 8.30 23.46 13.09
CA ALA A 120 9.42 23.10 13.96
C ALA A 120 10.03 24.34 14.63
N GLU A 121 10.27 25.41 13.88
CA GLU A 121 10.80 26.68 14.41
C GLU A 121 9.86 27.31 15.45
N LYS A 122 8.55 27.27 15.23
CA LYS A 122 7.57 27.73 16.23
C LYS A 122 7.60 26.89 17.50
N ASN A 123 7.79 25.58 17.38
CA ASN A 123 7.87 24.69 18.53
C ASN A 123 9.12 24.99 19.36
N GLU A 124 10.27 25.15 18.71
CA GLU A 124 11.52 25.55 19.36
C GLU A 124 11.36 26.88 20.11
N ALA A 125 10.73 27.89 19.49
CA ALA A 125 10.47 29.16 20.14
C ALA A 125 9.54 29.05 21.36
N ARG A 126 8.55 28.14 21.33
CA ARG A 126 7.67 27.87 22.48
C ARG A 126 8.42 27.18 23.60
N ASP A 127 9.25 26.19 23.27
CA ASP A 127 10.05 25.47 24.24
C ASP A 127 11.04 26.41 24.95
N ASP A 128 11.70 27.30 24.21
CA ASP A 128 12.55 28.35 24.76
C ASP A 128 11.83 29.27 25.76
N ASP A 129 10.59 29.68 25.45
CA ASP A 129 9.76 30.50 26.35
C ASP A 129 9.40 29.72 27.62
N PHE A 130 9.03 28.44 27.48
CA PHE A 130 8.75 27.58 28.64
C PHE A 130 9.99 27.38 29.51
N THR A 131 11.16 27.13 28.92
CA THR A 131 12.43 26.99 29.65
C THR A 131 12.76 28.26 30.42
N LYS A 132 12.62 29.45 29.82
CA LYS A 132 12.83 30.74 30.51
C LYS A 132 11.88 30.93 31.69
N LYS A 133 10.60 30.60 31.52
CA LYS A 133 9.60 30.67 32.60
C LYS A 133 9.92 29.70 33.74
N ALA A 134 10.29 28.46 33.41
CA ALA A 134 10.67 27.45 34.40
C ALA A 134 11.91 27.87 35.20
N GLN A 135 12.95 28.38 34.52
CA GLN A 135 14.16 28.91 35.18
C GLN A 135 13.84 30.06 36.13
N LYS A 136 12.96 30.99 35.73
CA LYS A 136 12.53 32.09 36.60
C LYS A 136 11.85 31.58 37.86
N ILE A 137 10.89 30.66 37.73
CA ILE A 137 10.20 30.05 38.89
C ILE A 137 11.18 29.34 39.81
N LEU A 138 12.14 28.58 39.24
CA LEU A 138 13.15 27.88 40.02
C LEU A 138 14.01 28.87 40.83
N ASN A 139 14.49 29.94 40.20
CA ASN A 139 15.28 30.97 40.86
C ASN A 139 14.50 31.66 42.00
N ASP A 140 13.22 31.95 41.78
CA ASP A 140 12.34 32.52 42.81
C ASP A 140 12.18 31.56 44.01
N ILE A 141 11.99 30.26 43.76
CA ILE A 141 11.90 29.23 44.80
C ILE A 141 13.23 29.10 45.55
N THR A 142 14.35 28.97 44.83
CA THR A 142 15.70 28.88 45.43
C THR A 142 15.98 30.06 46.34
N THR A 143 15.64 31.28 45.91
CA THR A 143 15.82 32.49 46.71
C THR A 143 14.99 32.43 47.99
N LYS A 144 13.71 32.05 47.91
CA LYS A 144 12.84 31.90 49.09
C LYS A 144 13.34 30.84 50.05
N VAL A 145 13.78 29.68 49.55
CA VAL A 145 14.32 28.58 50.37
C VAL A 145 15.60 29.03 51.08
N ASN A 146 16.49 29.75 50.40
CA ASN A 146 17.71 30.27 51.01
C ASN A 146 17.41 31.25 52.15
N ASN A 147 16.46 32.16 51.95
CA ASN A 147 16.02 33.11 52.99
C ASN A 147 15.43 32.38 54.21
N ILE A 148 14.60 31.35 53.99
CA ILE A 148 14.05 30.52 55.07
C ILE A 148 15.18 29.81 55.82
N GLY A 149 16.11 29.17 55.10
CA GLY A 149 17.24 28.48 55.68
C GLY A 149 18.13 29.40 56.53
N GLU A 150 18.34 30.64 56.08
CA GLU A 150 19.07 31.66 56.86
C GLU A 150 18.33 32.07 58.13
N ALA A 151 17.02 32.35 58.03
CA ALA A 151 16.20 32.67 59.19
C ALA A 151 16.21 31.55 60.25
N CYS A 152 16.10 30.29 59.81
CA CYS A 152 16.20 29.13 60.69
C CYS A 152 17.57 29.04 61.38
N ARG A 153 18.68 29.19 60.64
CA ARG A 153 20.03 29.19 61.23
C ARG A 153 20.19 30.28 62.29
N ASN A 154 19.64 31.46 62.05
CA ASN A 154 19.69 32.57 63.00
C ASN A 154 18.91 32.25 64.27
N GLU A 155 17.69 31.71 64.17
CA GLU A 155 16.89 31.31 65.34
C GLU A 155 17.54 30.18 66.14
N PHE A 156 18.09 29.14 65.48
CA PHE A 156 18.85 28.10 66.18
C PHE A 156 20.08 28.65 66.91
N SER A 157 20.77 29.63 66.33
CA SER A 157 21.91 30.29 66.99
C SER A 157 21.46 31.00 68.27
N ARG A 158 20.30 31.69 68.24
CA ARG A 158 19.72 32.34 69.43
C ARG A 158 19.32 31.32 70.49
N ILE A 159 18.71 30.22 70.09
CA ILE A 159 18.33 29.12 71.01
C ILE A 159 19.59 28.53 71.68
N ASN A 160 20.67 28.29 70.93
CA ASN A 160 21.92 27.80 71.50
C ASN A 160 22.46 28.72 72.60
N VAL A 161 22.46 30.04 72.37
CA VAL A 161 22.88 31.03 73.38
C VAL A 161 22.01 30.93 74.65
N VAL A 162 20.69 30.77 74.51
CA VAL A 162 19.78 30.61 75.65
C VAL A 162 20.05 29.29 76.40
N ILE A 163 20.31 28.20 75.68
CA ILE A 163 20.66 26.90 76.28
C ILE A 163 21.97 27.03 77.07
N GLU A 164 23.00 27.67 76.52
CA GLU A 164 24.28 27.89 77.20
C GLU A 164 24.12 28.73 78.47
N ASP A 165 23.33 29.82 78.42
CA ASP A 165 23.04 30.66 79.59
C ASP A 165 22.32 29.87 80.71
N LEU A 166 21.32 29.07 80.35
CA LEU A 166 20.60 28.20 81.28
C LEU A 166 21.51 27.15 81.91
N GLN A 167 22.37 26.50 81.11
CA GLN A 167 23.35 25.54 81.61
C GLN A 167 24.31 26.20 82.61
N ASN A 168 24.83 27.38 82.29
CA ASN A 168 25.70 28.13 83.18
C ASN A 168 25.01 28.48 84.51
N LYS A 169 23.75 28.91 84.46
CA LYS A 169 22.96 29.23 85.66
C LYS A 169 22.70 28.01 86.53
N ILE A 170 22.37 26.86 85.94
CA ILE A 170 22.20 25.59 86.64
C ILE A 170 23.50 25.19 87.34
N ASN A 171 24.63 25.24 86.62
CA ASN A 171 25.94 24.89 87.17
C ASN A 171 26.33 25.78 88.37
N GLN A 172 26.04 27.09 88.28
CA GLN A 172 26.25 28.02 89.41
C GLN A 172 25.38 27.66 90.63
N HIS A 173 24.09 27.37 90.42
CA HIS A 173 23.19 26.95 91.51
C HIS A 173 23.70 25.69 92.21
N TYR A 174 24.12 24.67 91.46
CA TYR A 174 24.66 23.44 92.03
C TYR A 174 25.96 23.66 92.82
N ALA A 175 26.85 24.53 92.34
CA ALA A 175 28.08 24.86 93.06
C ALA A 175 27.82 25.56 94.41
N VAL A 176 26.75 26.37 94.52
CA VAL A 176 26.35 27.02 95.78
C VAL A 176 25.74 26.00 96.75
N VAL A 177 24.83 25.15 96.27
CA VAL A 177 24.15 24.13 97.10
C VAL A 177 25.15 23.09 97.64
N GLN A 178 26.09 22.62 96.82
CA GLN A 178 27.14 21.71 97.30
C GLN A 178 28.06 22.33 98.37
N ARG A 179 28.24 23.66 98.37
CA ARG A 179 28.97 24.35 99.43
C ARG A 179 28.19 24.44 100.74
N SER A 180 26.86 24.56 100.71
CA SER A 180 26.05 24.61 101.92
C SER A 180 25.88 23.24 102.62
N ASP A 181 25.89 22.14 101.86
CA ASP A 181 25.75 20.79 102.44
C ASP A 181 27.05 20.28 103.09
N PHE A 182 28.22 20.79 102.67
CA PHE A 182 29.51 20.45 103.27
C PHE A 182 29.71 21.01 104.70
N ASP A 183 28.94 22.04 105.08
CA ASP A 183 28.98 22.62 106.42
C ASP A 183 27.91 22.05 107.38
N GLN A 184 26.99 21.18 106.92
CA GLN A 184 25.86 20.73 107.77
C GLN A 184 25.62 19.23 107.97
N GLN A 185 26.23 18.28 107.25
CA GLN A 185 25.97 16.87 107.55
C GLN A 185 27.12 15.92 107.26
N SER A 186 27.96 15.72 108.28
CA SER A 186 28.29 14.38 108.72
C SER A 186 26.99 13.64 109.09
N VAL A 187 26.90 12.34 108.75
CA VAL A 187 25.98 11.30 109.28
C VAL A 187 24.84 10.83 108.33
N SER A 188 25.15 9.73 107.62
CA SER A 188 24.35 8.47 107.48
C SER A 188 23.40 8.19 106.28
N ASN A 189 23.86 7.21 105.50
CA ASN A 189 23.25 5.92 105.04
C ASN A 189 22.01 5.79 104.12
N GLU A 190 22.27 4.98 103.07
CA GLU A 190 21.53 3.82 102.51
C GLU A 190 20.09 3.94 101.99
N SER A 191 19.89 3.62 100.70
CA SER A 191 19.23 2.36 100.27
C SER A 191 19.11 2.25 98.74
N GLU A 192 19.46 1.05 98.24
CA GLU A 192 19.21 0.55 96.89
C GLU A 192 17.78 -0.01 96.78
N VAL A 193 17.03 0.31 95.73
CA VAL A 193 15.96 -0.56 95.20
C VAL A 193 15.88 -0.45 93.68
N ASN A 194 16.09 -1.59 93.02
CA ASN A 194 15.99 -1.85 91.59
C ASN A 194 14.54 -2.23 91.23
N SER A 195 14.05 -1.88 90.04
CA SER A 195 12.77 -2.40 89.51
C SER A 195 12.83 -2.53 87.99
N THR A 196 12.83 -3.79 87.57
CA THR A 196 12.92 -4.30 86.19
C THR A 196 11.51 -4.62 85.69
N ASN A 197 11.11 -4.06 84.54
CA ASN A 197 9.81 -4.30 83.91
C ASN A 197 9.84 -5.39 82.82
N GLU A 198 8.88 -6.29 82.98
CA GLU A 198 8.13 -7.17 82.08
C GLU A 198 8.18 -6.96 80.54
N SER A 199 8.40 -8.05 79.79
CA SER A 199 7.35 -8.84 79.09
C SER A 199 7.93 -9.58 77.86
N GLU A 200 7.95 -10.92 77.93
CA GLU A 200 8.20 -11.81 76.78
C GLU A 200 6.86 -12.27 76.20
N THR A 201 6.60 -11.99 74.92
CA THR A 201 5.48 -12.58 74.18
C THR A 201 6.01 -13.39 73.01
N ASN A 202 5.90 -14.71 73.11
CA ASN A 202 6.33 -15.68 72.10
C ASN A 202 5.50 -15.52 70.81
N SER A 203 6.18 -15.21 69.70
CA SER A 203 5.59 -15.21 68.36
C SER A 203 5.98 -16.49 67.62
N SER A 204 4.95 -17.28 67.34
CA SER A 204 4.97 -18.51 66.56
C SER A 204 5.41 -18.26 65.12
N SER A 205 6.42 -19.01 64.69
CA SER A 205 6.85 -19.17 63.31
C SER A 205 5.72 -19.74 62.46
N SER A 206 5.13 -18.91 61.59
CA SER A 206 4.27 -19.36 60.50
C SER A 206 4.87 -18.91 59.17
N SER A 207 5.31 -19.91 58.42
CA SER A 207 5.80 -19.81 57.05
C SER A 207 4.72 -19.24 56.13
N SER A 208 4.85 -17.97 55.73
CA SER A 208 4.03 -17.39 54.67
C SER A 208 4.66 -17.70 53.31
N GLY A 209 4.16 -18.78 52.71
CA GLY A 209 4.36 -19.08 51.31
C GLY A 209 3.84 -17.93 50.44
N SER A 210 4.73 -17.44 49.57
CA SER A 210 4.53 -16.44 48.53
C SER A 210 3.28 -16.69 47.68
N SER A 211 2.21 -15.91 47.90
CA SER A 211 0.99 -15.92 47.08
C SER A 211 0.61 -14.54 46.50
N GLY A 212 1.47 -13.52 46.61
CA GLY A 212 1.17 -12.15 46.17
C GLY A 212 1.54 -11.79 44.72
N SER A 213 2.27 -12.66 43.99
CA SER A 213 2.82 -12.33 42.66
C SER A 213 1.85 -12.64 41.51
N SER A 214 1.17 -13.79 41.54
CA SER A 214 0.30 -14.28 40.47
C SER A 214 -0.97 -13.44 40.29
N GLN A 215 -1.53 -12.89 41.38
CA GLN A 215 -2.70 -12.01 41.32
C GLN A 215 -2.38 -10.63 40.71
N LYS A 216 -1.19 -10.07 40.97
CA LYS A 216 -0.76 -8.80 40.35
C LYS A 216 -0.52 -8.96 38.85
N PHE A 217 0.05 -10.09 38.43
CA PHE A 217 0.33 -10.36 37.01
C PHE A 217 -0.95 -10.60 36.19
N ALA A 218 -1.94 -11.32 36.75
CA ALA A 218 -3.23 -11.51 36.12
C ALA A 218 -3.98 -10.19 35.92
N ASN A 219 -3.90 -9.27 36.89
CA ASN A 219 -4.51 -7.95 36.78
C ASN A 219 -3.87 -7.10 35.67
N ILE A 220 -2.54 -7.15 35.50
CA ILE A 220 -1.84 -6.40 34.46
C ILE A 220 -2.21 -6.92 33.05
N ILE A 221 -2.26 -8.23 32.85
CA ILE A 221 -2.66 -8.81 31.55
C ILE A 221 -4.09 -8.40 31.20
N SER A 222 -5.01 -8.42 32.17
CA SER A 222 -6.39 -8.01 31.96
C SER A 222 -6.49 -6.55 31.53
N VAL A 223 -5.75 -5.64 32.18
CA VAL A 223 -5.73 -4.21 31.82
C VAL A 223 -5.20 -4.01 30.40
N ILE A 224 -4.07 -4.63 30.05
CA ILE A 224 -3.49 -4.54 28.69
C ILE A 224 -4.46 -5.10 27.65
N ARG A 225 -5.14 -6.21 27.96
CA ARG A 225 -6.12 -6.84 27.06
C ARG A 225 -7.34 -5.95 26.83
N GLU A 226 -7.82 -5.25 27.85
CA GLU A 226 -8.93 -4.31 27.72
C GLU A 226 -8.56 -3.11 26.84
N GLN A 227 -7.39 -2.51 27.08
CA GLN A 227 -6.88 -1.42 26.25
C GLN A 227 -6.65 -1.85 24.80
N PHE A 228 -6.02 -3.01 24.62
CA PHE A 228 -5.84 -3.61 23.30
C PHE A 228 -7.17 -3.74 22.58
N ARG A 229 -8.18 -4.35 23.22
CA ARG A 229 -9.49 -4.60 22.60
C ARG A 229 -10.20 -3.31 22.24
N ASP A 230 -10.22 -2.30 23.12
CA ASP A 230 -10.87 -1.02 22.82
C ASP A 230 -10.26 -0.33 21.59
N ILE A 231 -8.93 -0.26 21.52
CA ILE A 231 -8.22 0.33 20.37
C ILE A 231 -8.43 -0.52 19.12
N PHE A 232 -8.30 -1.83 19.26
CA PHE A 232 -8.41 -2.78 18.16
C PHE A 232 -9.80 -2.72 17.52
N ASP A 233 -10.87 -2.77 18.31
CA ASP A 233 -12.26 -2.72 17.82
C ASP A 233 -12.58 -1.37 17.20
N ARG A 234 -12.06 -0.28 17.78
CA ARG A 234 -12.24 1.06 17.25
C ARG A 234 -11.58 1.24 15.88
N VAL A 235 -10.32 0.79 15.71
CA VAL A 235 -9.61 0.87 14.43
C VAL A 235 -10.23 -0.06 13.40
N LYS A 236 -10.58 -1.28 13.82
CA LYS A 236 -11.25 -2.26 12.97
C LYS A 236 -12.59 -1.74 12.45
N GLY A 237 -13.43 -1.16 13.33
CA GLY A 237 -14.73 -0.62 12.97
C GLY A 237 -14.66 0.67 12.14
N ALA A 238 -13.68 1.54 12.39
CA ALA A 238 -13.51 2.78 11.61
C ALA A 238 -13.10 2.54 10.15
N ASN A 239 -12.52 1.39 9.83
CA ASN A 239 -11.99 1.06 8.52
C ASN A 239 -12.65 -0.17 7.88
N ASP A 240 -13.76 -0.66 8.45
CA ASP A 240 -14.50 -1.85 8.00
C ASP A 240 -13.62 -3.11 7.79
N TYR A 241 -12.63 -3.32 8.66
CA TYR A 241 -11.74 -4.47 8.58
C TYR A 241 -12.36 -5.74 9.16
N THR A 242 -12.09 -6.87 8.51
CA THR A 242 -12.30 -8.19 9.14
C THR A 242 -11.29 -8.41 10.27
N LEU A 243 -11.62 -9.31 11.20
CA LEU A 243 -10.72 -9.65 12.31
C LEU A 243 -9.33 -10.09 11.82
N ASP A 244 -9.27 -10.91 10.77
CA ASP A 244 -8.00 -11.40 10.21
C ASP A 244 -7.20 -10.29 9.54
N GLN A 245 -7.85 -9.36 8.83
CA GLN A 245 -7.17 -8.20 8.25
C GLN A 245 -6.56 -7.31 9.33
N MET A 246 -7.31 -7.02 10.40
CA MET A 246 -6.83 -6.21 11.51
C MET A 246 -5.67 -6.88 12.25
N CYS A 247 -5.75 -8.20 12.52
CA CYS A 247 -4.62 -8.95 13.09
C CYS A 247 -3.38 -8.89 12.21
N GLY A 248 -3.54 -8.91 10.88
CA GLY A 248 -2.46 -8.71 9.92
C GLY A 248 -1.83 -7.32 10.03
N ILE A 249 -2.65 -6.27 10.13
CA ILE A 249 -2.18 -4.88 10.30
C ILE A 249 -1.38 -4.72 11.59
N VAL A 250 -1.89 -5.21 12.72
CA VAL A 250 -1.19 -5.15 14.02
C VAL A 250 0.15 -5.89 13.96
N SER A 251 0.18 -7.06 13.30
CA SER A 251 1.42 -7.82 13.09
C SER A 251 2.46 -7.03 12.28
N VAL A 252 2.03 -6.39 11.19
CA VAL A 252 2.88 -5.56 10.32
C VAL A 252 3.36 -4.31 11.05
N ASP A 253 2.51 -3.65 11.83
CA ASP A 253 2.87 -2.46 12.60
C ASP A 253 3.92 -2.79 13.67
N ILE A 254 3.72 -3.87 14.42
CA ILE A 254 4.69 -4.34 15.42
C ILE A 254 6.05 -4.66 14.79
N LEU A 255 6.04 -5.28 13.60
CA LEU A 255 7.28 -5.62 12.88
C LEU A 255 7.96 -4.37 12.30
N SER A 256 7.21 -3.56 11.56
CA SER A 256 7.76 -2.56 10.64
C SER A 256 7.84 -1.17 11.25
N ARG A 257 6.89 -0.80 12.12
CA ARG A 257 6.86 0.53 12.76
C ARG A 257 7.60 0.52 14.09
N LEU A 258 7.43 -0.54 14.88
CA LEU A 258 8.03 -0.63 16.21
C LEU A 258 9.38 -1.35 16.22
N GLY A 259 9.71 -2.11 15.17
CA GLY A 259 10.96 -2.89 15.12
C GLY A 259 11.03 -4.01 16.17
N MET A 260 9.89 -4.41 16.74
CA MET A 260 9.82 -5.34 17.89
C MET A 260 9.88 -6.82 17.50
N GLY A 261 10.16 -7.11 16.22
CA GLY A 261 10.25 -8.43 15.64
C GLY A 261 8.90 -9.13 15.43
N VAL A 262 8.91 -10.25 14.69
CA VAL A 262 7.69 -10.90 14.19
C VAL A 262 6.77 -11.39 15.31
N ILE A 263 5.48 -11.15 15.16
CA ILE A 263 4.39 -11.75 15.94
C ILE A 263 3.35 -12.32 14.96
N GLY A 264 2.89 -13.55 15.19
CA GLY A 264 1.93 -14.19 14.29
C GLY A 264 0.53 -13.58 14.42
N LYS A 265 -0.18 -13.43 13.30
CA LYS A 265 -1.59 -12.98 13.29
C LYS A 265 -2.49 -13.85 14.17
N ASP A 266 -2.23 -15.16 14.22
CA ASP A 266 -3.01 -16.11 15.01
C ASP A 266 -2.79 -15.90 16.50
N THR A 267 -1.57 -15.51 16.90
CA THR A 267 -1.27 -15.14 18.30
C THR A 267 -1.99 -13.88 18.73
N ILE A 268 -2.08 -12.87 17.86
CA ILE A 268 -2.84 -11.64 18.12
C ILE A 268 -4.35 -11.97 18.23
N LYS A 269 -4.84 -12.81 17.32
CA LYS A 269 -6.23 -13.28 17.30
C LYS A 269 -6.58 -14.06 18.58
N GLY A 270 -5.69 -14.94 19.03
CA GLY A 270 -5.84 -15.66 20.31
C GLY A 270 -5.91 -14.68 21.48
N PHE A 271 -5.01 -13.69 21.53
CA PHE A 271 -5.02 -12.68 22.60
C PHE A 271 -6.31 -11.87 22.63
N TYR A 272 -6.84 -11.48 21.46
CA TYR A 272 -8.13 -10.82 21.31
C TYR A 272 -9.28 -11.65 21.90
N HIS A 273 -9.28 -12.97 21.68
CA HIS A 273 -10.28 -13.90 22.25
C HIS A 273 -10.03 -14.28 23.71
N GLY A 274 -8.97 -13.77 24.32
CA GLY A 274 -8.69 -13.99 25.73
C GLY A 274 -7.68 -15.11 26.02
N GLU A 275 -7.01 -15.65 25.01
CA GLU A 275 -5.94 -16.62 25.20
C GLU A 275 -4.73 -15.97 25.88
N ASN A 276 -4.02 -16.78 26.67
CA ASN A 276 -2.79 -16.34 27.31
C ASN A 276 -1.66 -16.29 26.28
N ILE A 277 -0.86 -15.24 26.35
CA ILE A 277 0.33 -15.07 25.51
C ILE A 277 1.57 -15.01 26.38
N ASN A 278 2.73 -15.35 25.80
CA ASN A 278 4.00 -15.21 26.50
C ASN A 278 4.33 -13.72 26.73
N SER A 279 5.17 -13.45 27.74
CA SER A 279 5.55 -12.10 28.16
C SER A 279 6.18 -11.29 27.01
N LYS A 280 6.98 -11.93 26.15
CA LYS A 280 7.61 -11.27 24.99
C LYS A 280 6.58 -10.74 24.00
N ASN A 281 5.51 -11.49 23.72
CA ASN A 281 4.45 -11.04 22.84
C ASN A 281 3.54 -10.00 23.52
N LEU A 282 3.38 -10.08 24.84
CA LEU A 282 2.64 -9.07 25.61
C LEU A 282 3.33 -7.70 25.56
N GLU A 283 4.66 -7.67 25.66
CA GLU A 283 5.46 -6.43 25.53
C GLU A 283 5.28 -5.79 24.14
N LYS A 284 5.24 -6.60 23.07
CA LYS A 284 4.97 -6.11 21.71
C LYS A 284 3.59 -5.48 21.57
N ILE A 285 2.58 -6.11 22.17
CA ILE A 285 1.20 -5.61 22.15
C ILE A 285 1.10 -4.33 22.99
N GLY A 286 1.76 -4.27 24.14
CA GLY A 286 1.88 -3.05 24.96
C GLY A 286 2.48 -1.89 24.17
N ALA A 287 3.61 -2.12 23.50
CA ALA A 287 4.24 -1.10 22.65
C ALA A 287 3.32 -0.62 21.51
N TRP A 288 2.52 -1.51 20.93
CA TRP A 288 1.54 -1.14 19.90
C TRP A 288 0.39 -0.30 20.45
N ILE A 289 -0.10 -0.61 21.65
CA ILE A 289 -1.10 0.21 22.37
C ILE A 289 -0.55 1.63 22.59
N ASP A 290 0.65 1.76 23.14
CA ASP A 290 1.27 3.05 23.47
C ASP A 290 1.51 3.91 22.22
N HIS A 291 2.03 3.30 21.15
CA HIS A 291 2.23 3.96 19.87
C HIS A 291 0.91 4.44 19.24
N THR A 292 -0.14 3.62 19.33
CA THR A 292 -1.46 3.98 18.76
C THR A 292 -2.17 5.04 19.61
N HIS A 293 -1.84 5.16 20.89
CA HIS A 293 -2.27 6.27 21.74
C HIS A 293 -1.56 7.60 21.43
N LEU A 294 -0.27 7.57 21.08
CA LEU A 294 0.52 8.78 20.83
C LEU A 294 0.13 9.53 19.55
N HIS A 295 -0.42 8.86 18.54
CA HIS A 295 -0.83 9.50 17.29
C HIS A 295 -2.26 10.08 17.30
N ARG A 296 -2.85 10.27 18.48
CA ARG A 296 -4.24 10.74 18.63
C ARG A 296 -4.41 12.01 19.46
N TYR A 297 -3.32 12.72 19.79
CA TYR A 297 -3.32 14.07 20.34
C TYR A 297 -2.30 14.95 19.61
#